data_AF-A0A413CSX7-F1
#
_entry.id   AF-A0A413CSX7-F1
#
_cell.length_a   1.000
_cell.length_b   1.000
_cell.length_c   1.000
_cell.angle_alpha   90.00
_cell.angle_beta   90.00
_cell.angle_gamma   90.00
#
_symmetry.space_group_name_H-M   'P 1'
#
loop_
_entity.id
_entity.type
_entity.pdbx_description
1 polymer ?
#
loop_
_entity_poly.entity_id
_entity_poly.type
_entity_poly.pdbx_seq_one_letter_code
_entity_poly.pdbx_strand_id
1 'polypeptide(L)'
;MYISVDESQMSVFFLDCFRFCMNDIEYDIILNKPDVDTYEYEIWKRANRKMSFVTIVRLSLDEFKEYYYVDERTTNCRIIDSVIVPLIEKMR
;
A
#
# COMPACT_ATOMS: atom_id res chain seq x y z
N MET A 1 -0.03 24.74 -2.73
CA MET A 1 -1.33 24.20 -2.28
C MET A 1 -1.08 23.35 -1.05
N TYR A 2 -1.51 23.82 0.12
CA TYR A 2 -1.39 23.11 1.39
C TYR A 2 -2.78 22.55 1.69
N ILE A 3 -2.95 21.23 1.56
CA ILE A 3 -4.23 20.58 1.82
C ILE A 3 -4.21 20.17 3.29
N SER A 4 -5.00 20.84 4.12
CA SER A 4 -5.29 20.41 5.49
C SER A 4 -6.46 19.44 5.45
N VAL A 5 -6.24 18.19 5.85
CA VAL A 5 -7.30 17.18 6.00
C VAL A 5 -7.80 17.23 7.44
N ASP A 6 -9.11 17.39 7.61
CA ASP A 6 -9.77 17.30 8.90
C ASP A 6 -9.86 15.82 9.32
N GLU A 7 -9.11 15.43 10.36
CA GLU A 7 -9.06 14.06 10.86
C GLU A 7 -10.43 13.54 11.32
N SER A 8 -11.39 14.42 11.65
CA SER A 8 -12.75 14.04 12.05
C SER A 8 -13.63 13.58 10.87
N GLN A 9 -13.20 13.85 9.63
CA GLN A 9 -13.88 13.42 8.40
C GLN A 9 -13.26 12.14 7.80
N MET A 10 -12.25 11.55 8.44
CA MET A 10 -11.73 10.24 8.05
C MET A 10 -12.73 9.15 8.45
N SER A 11 -13.64 8.80 7.53
CA SER A 11 -14.39 7.56 7.64
C SER A 11 -13.42 6.39 7.52
N VAL A 12 -13.23 5.64 8.60
CA VAL A 12 -12.52 4.35 8.58
C VAL A 12 -13.41 3.35 7.84
N PHE A 13 -13.35 3.38 6.51
CA PHE A 13 -13.49 2.15 5.76
C PHE A 13 -12.32 1.27 6.20
N PHE A 14 -12.52 -0.05 6.32
CA PHE A 14 -11.43 -0.99 6.60
C PHE A 14 -10.45 -0.97 5.41
N LEU A 15 -9.66 0.10 5.32
CA LEU A 15 -8.49 0.24 4.50
C LEU A 15 -7.44 -0.53 5.28
N ASP A 16 -7.13 -1.73 4.81
CA ASP A 16 -5.97 -2.44 5.32
C ASP A 16 -4.73 -1.58 5.01
N CYS A 17 -4.30 -0.85 6.03
CA CYS A 17 -3.15 0.03 5.97
C CYS A 17 -1.97 -0.71 6.60
N PHE A 18 -0.93 -0.93 5.80
CA PHE A 18 0.30 -1.58 6.25
C PHE A 18 1.43 -0.58 6.30
N ARG A 19 2.27 -0.72 7.32
CA ARG A 19 3.54 -0.02 7.38
C ARG A 19 4.68 -1.01 7.33
N PHE A 20 5.67 -0.74 6.49
CA PHE A 20 6.94 -1.44 6.53
C PHE A 20 8.11 -0.45 6.47
N CYS A 21 9.28 -0.90 6.94
CA CYS A 21 10.51 -0.13 6.88
C CYS A 21 11.47 -0.83 5.93
N MET A 22 12.06 -0.08 5.00
CA MET A 22 13.07 -0.58 4.07
C MET A 22 14.22 0.42 3.98
N ASN A 23 15.41 0.00 4.39
CA ASN A 23 16.62 0.84 4.42
C ASN A 23 16.41 2.17 5.17
N ASP A 24 15.93 2.11 6.41
CA ASP A 24 15.62 3.26 7.28
C ASP A 24 14.57 4.24 6.73
N ILE A 25 13.82 3.82 5.70
CA ILE A 25 12.71 4.58 5.13
C ILE A 25 11.42 3.84 5.45
N GLU A 26 10.48 4.55 6.07
CA GLU A 26 9.14 4.03 6.32
C GLU A 26 8.25 4.22 5.08
N TYR A 27 7.48 3.18 4.76
CA TYR A 27 6.48 3.19 3.72
C TYR A 27 5.12 2.85 4.31
N ASP A 28 4.13 3.69 4.01
CA ASP A 28 2.71 3.45 4.31
C ASP A 28 2.05 2.91 3.03
N ILE A 29 1.33 1.80 3.14
CA ILE A 29 0.67 1.11 2.04
C ILE A 29 -0.83 1.11 2.34
N ILE A 30 -1.61 1.65 1.42
CA ILE A 30 -3.06 1.70 1.54
C ILE A 30 -3.64 0.75 0.48
N LEU A 31 -4.34 -0.28 0.94
CA LEU A 31 -5.08 -1.15 0.05
C LEU A 31 -6.45 -0.53 -0.27
N ASN A 32 -6.67 -0.25 -1.55
CA ASN A 32 -7.94 0.18 -2.12
C ASN A 32 -8.50 -0.94 -2.98
N LYS A 33 -9.83 -1.09 -2.96
CA LYS A 33 -10.56 -2.03 -3.81
C LYS A 33 -11.60 -1.26 -4.63
N PRO A 34 -11.20 -0.65 -5.76
CA PRO A 34 -12.09 0.22 -6.54
C PRO A 34 -13.27 -0.56 -7.15
N ASP A 35 -13.08 -1.85 -7.43
CA ASP A 35 -14.09 -2.75 -7.97
C ASP A 35 -13.87 -4.19 -7.48
N VAL A 36 -14.70 -5.12 -7.95
CA VAL A 36 -14.67 -6.52 -7.50
C VAL A 36 -13.39 -7.25 -7.91
N ASP A 37 -12.79 -6.83 -9.02
CA ASP A 37 -11.75 -7.57 -9.74
C ASP A 37 -10.37 -6.89 -9.69
N THR A 38 -10.26 -5.76 -9.00
CA THR A 38 -9.01 -4.98 -8.91
C THR A 38 -8.63 -4.69 -7.46
N TYR A 39 -7.37 -4.95 -7.13
CA TYR A 39 -6.72 -4.55 -5.88
C TYR A 39 -5.67 -3.49 -6.18
N GLU A 40 -5.78 -2.33 -5.55
CA GLU A 40 -4.84 -1.22 -5.71
C GLU A 40 -4.08 -0.95 -4.41
N TYR A 41 -2.76 -1.07 -4.46
CA TYR A 41 -1.87 -0.73 -3.35
C TYR A 41 -1.27 0.63 -3.61
N GLU A 42 -1.71 1.64 -2.86
CA GLU A 42 -1.16 2.98 -2.90
C GLU A 42 0.04 3.07 -1.96
N ILE A 43 1.18 3.52 -2.49
CA ILE A 43 2.46 3.48 -1.78
C ILE A 43 2.89 4.91 -1.45
N TRP A 44 3.06 5.17 -0.17
CA TRP A 44 3.50 6.44 0.37
C TRP A 44 4.82 6.28 1.10
N LYS A 45 5.79 7.13 0.79
CA LYS A 45 7.05 7.21 1.51
C LYS A 45 6.93 8.25 2.61
N ARG A 46 7.37 7.88 3.82
CA ARG A 46 7.46 8.77 4.98
C ARG A 46 8.93 9.09 5.25
N ALA A 47 9.27 10.37 5.17
CA ALA A 47 10.61 10.87 5.47
C ALA A 47 10.53 12.23 6.16
N ASN A 48 11.23 12.42 7.28
CA ASN A 48 11.31 13.69 8.00
C ASN A 48 9.93 14.31 8.30
N ARG A 49 8.97 13.50 8.78
CA ARG A 49 7.56 13.89 9.03
C ARG A 49 6.78 14.36 7.80
N LYS A 50 7.31 14.17 6.59
CA LYS A 50 6.60 14.40 5.33
C LYS A 50 6.20 13.07 4.71
N MET A 51 4.98 13.01 4.19
CA MET A 51 4.56 11.94 3.29
C MET A 51 4.76 12.38 1.84
N SER A 52 5.16 11.45 1.00
CA SER A 52 5.29 11.66 -0.44
C SER A 52 4.76 10.44 -1.16
N PHE A 53 3.86 10.67 -2.12
CA PHE A 53 3.34 9.61 -2.97
C PHE A 53 4.49 9.01 -3.79
N VAL A 54 4.54 7.69 -3.87
CA VAL A 54 5.54 6.95 -4.65
C VAL A 54 4.89 6.46 -5.94
N THR A 55 3.90 5.59 -5.82
CA THR A 55 3.22 4.96 -6.96
C THR A 55 1.96 4.20 -6.50
N ILE A 56 1.20 3.66 -7.45
CA ILE A 56 0.12 2.69 -7.22
C ILE A 56 0.51 1.37 -7.91
N VAL A 57 0.40 0.27 -7.19
CA VAL A 57 0.46 -1.09 -7.76
C VAL A 57 -0.95 -1.60 -7.93
N ARG A 58 -1.29 -2.06 -9.13
CA ARG A 58 -2.59 -2.66 -9.44
C ARG A 58 -2.40 -4.14 -9.68
N LEU A 59 -3.22 -4.96 -9.03
CA LEU A 59 -3.32 -6.39 -9.28
C LEU A 59 -4.76 -6.69 -9.67
N SER A 60 -4.94 -7.45 -10.73
CA SER A 60 -6.20 -8.13 -10.99
C SER A 60 -6.51 -9.15 -9.88
N LEU A 61 -7.76 -9.58 -9.79
CA LEU A 61 -8.17 -10.63 -8.85
C LEU A 61 -7.38 -11.92 -9.04
N ASP A 62 -7.03 -12.27 -10.28
CA ASP A 62 -6.28 -13.49 -10.57
C ASP A 62 -4.80 -13.35 -10.16
N GLU A 63 -4.16 -12.20 -10.43
CA GLU A 63 -2.82 -11.93 -9.92
C GLU A 63 -2.79 -11.89 -8.39
N PHE A 64 -3.79 -11.28 -7.75
CA PHE A 64 -3.91 -11.24 -6.29
C PHE A 64 -3.99 -12.65 -5.69
N LYS A 65 -4.76 -13.57 -6.32
CA LYS A 65 -4.90 -14.96 -5.87
C LYS A 65 -3.58 -15.73 -5.88
N GLU A 66 -2.61 -15.38 -6.72
CA GLU A 66 -1.28 -16.01 -6.72
C GLU A 66 -0.55 -15.80 -5.38
N TYR A 67 -0.88 -14.72 -4.67
CA TYR A 67 -0.31 -14.36 -3.38
C TYR A 67 -1.25 -14.67 -2.21
N TYR A 68 -2.47 -15.15 -2.47
CA TYR A 68 -3.50 -15.33 -1.44
C TYR A 68 -3.13 -16.44 -0.45
N TYR A 69 -3.20 -16.08 0.83
CA TYR A 69 -3.08 -16.96 1.99
C TYR A 69 -4.41 -17.01 2.76
N VAL A 70 -4.50 -17.97 3.68
CA VAL A 70 -5.69 -18.19 4.52
C VAL A 70 -6.13 -16.93 5.29
N ASP A 71 -5.21 -15.98 5.52
CA ASP A 71 -5.50 -14.66 6.09
C ASP A 71 -4.99 -13.50 5.24
N GLU A 72 -5.70 -12.36 5.31
CA GLU A 72 -5.42 -11.14 4.55
C GLU A 72 -4.07 -10.51 4.92
N ARG A 73 -3.67 -10.57 6.19
CA ARG A 73 -2.39 -10.00 6.63
C ARG A 73 -1.22 -10.73 5.97
N THR A 74 -1.21 -12.05 5.98
CA THR A 74 -0.17 -12.86 5.33
C THR A 74 -0.15 -12.63 3.82
N THR A 75 -1.33 -12.53 3.19
CA THR A 75 -1.47 -12.18 1.76
C THR A 75 -0.80 -10.84 1.45
N ASN A 76 -1.10 -9.81 2.25
CA ASN A 76 -0.55 -8.47 2.06
C ASN A 76 0.96 -8.41 2.33
N CYS A 77 1.47 -9.11 3.35
CA CYS A 77 2.92 -9.24 3.56
C CYS A 77 3.61 -9.86 2.34
N ARG A 78 3.02 -10.89 1.73
CA ARG A 78 3.59 -11.52 0.53
C ARG A 78 3.63 -10.60 -0.67
N ILE A 79 2.56 -9.85 -0.91
CA ILE A 79 2.49 -8.86 -1.99
C ILE A 79 3.52 -7.75 -1.75
N ILE A 80 3.69 -7.30 -0.50
CA ILE A 80 4.72 -6.32 -0.13
C ILE A 80 6.11 -6.85 -0.51
N ASP A 81 6.46 -8.05 -0.04
CA ASP A 81 7.80 -8.62 -0.24
C ASP A 81 8.07 -9.01 -1.71
N SER A 82 7.05 -9.50 -2.42
CA SER A 82 7.23 -10.10 -3.76
C SER A 82 7.00 -9.11 -4.90
N VAL A 83 6.21 -8.06 -4.69
CA VAL A 83 5.81 -7.11 -5.72
C VAL A 83 6.29 -5.70 -5.38
N ILE A 84 5.95 -5.19 -4.20
CA ILE A 84 6.16 -3.78 -3.84
C ILE A 84 7.63 -3.47 -3.55
N VAL A 85 8.30 -4.25 -2.71
CA VAL A 85 9.72 -4.05 -2.38
C VAL A 85 10.59 -4.08 -3.64
N PRO A 86 10.51 -5.11 -4.51
CA PRO A 86 11.28 -5.14 -5.76
C PRO A 86 10.97 -3.96 -6.69
N LEU A 87 9.73 -3.48 -6.72
CA LEU A 87 9.36 -2.32 -7.51
C LEU A 87 10.06 -1.04 -6.99
N ILE A 88 10.04 -0.82 -5.68
CA ILE A 88 10.69 0.35 -5.07
C ILE A 88 12.21 0.28 -5.27
N GLU A 89 12.83 -0.89 -5.16
CA GLU A 89 14.26 -1.07 -5.42
C GLU A 89 14.64 -0.71 -6.86
N LYS A 90 13.80 -1.06 -7.85
CA LYS A 90 14.00 -0.70 -9.27
C LYS A 90 13.84 0.79 -9.57
N MET A 91 13.16 1.54 -8.70
CA MET A 91 12.93 2.98 -8.86
C MET A 91 14.06 3.84 -8.28
N ARG A 92 15.02 3.23 -7.56
CA ARG A 92 16.22 3.91 -7.03
C ARG A 92 17.29 4.03 -8.10
#